data_AF-A0A1V4YTS1-F1
#
_entry.id   AF-A0A1V4YTS1-F1
#
_cell.length_a   1.000
_cell.length_b   1.000
_cell.length_c   1.000
_cell.angle_alpha   90.00
_cell.angle_beta   90.00
_cell.angle_gamma   90.00
#
_symmetry.space_group_name_H-M   'P 1'
#
loop_
_entity.id
_entity.type
_entity.pdbx_description
1 polymer ?
#
loop_
_entity_poly.entity_id
_entity_poly.type
_entity_poly.pdbx_seq_one_letter_code
_entity_poly.pdbx_strand_id
1 'polypeptide(L)'
;MGSCVSNSHITGTAIKVAAIFAQRNITGNYEEIADYVMNRIGAVGVAWGAYSQKASSIATGCNRLGIPVIVGPHGSKYRRALIGKPYNEEDWKVYDARNGEEMPIPASPEFLLTTAETIEELMPMIAKNCIRPSDNNMGRMIKLTHYIELSQKYLGHLPEDWYKFVRVETDLPITRREELLKILEKEHGWEIDWKRKKIISGPTMKLDVSAQPTNVKRLCKESVC
;
A
#
# COMPACT_ATOMS: atom_id res chain seq x y z
N MET A 1 -3.96 -21.16 10.38
CA MET A 1 -4.65 -20.35 11.42
C MET A 1 -5.77 -21.13 12.10
N GLY A 2 -6.76 -21.68 11.37
CA GLY A 2 -7.82 -22.52 11.95
C GLY A 2 -9.17 -22.29 11.27
N SER A 3 -10.26 -22.38 12.04
CA SER A 3 -11.63 -22.12 11.55
C SER A 3 -11.90 -20.62 11.37
N CYS A 4 -13.13 -20.23 10.98
CA CYS A 4 -13.47 -18.82 10.73
C CYS A 4 -13.19 -17.88 11.93
N VAL A 5 -13.27 -18.37 13.17
CA VAL A 5 -12.96 -17.57 14.37
C VAL A 5 -11.45 -17.33 14.55
N SER A 6 -10.61 -18.17 13.94
CA SER A 6 -9.15 -18.03 13.95
C SER A 6 -8.66 -16.89 13.05
N ASN A 7 -9.53 -16.24 12.26
CA ASN A 7 -9.19 -15.02 11.54
C ASN A 7 -8.78 -13.88 12.49
N SER A 8 -9.22 -13.92 13.75
CA SER A 8 -8.75 -13.02 14.81
C SER A 8 -7.22 -13.06 14.99
N HIS A 9 -6.55 -14.18 14.70
CA HIS A 9 -5.10 -14.28 14.77
C HIS A 9 -4.40 -13.61 13.59
N ILE A 10 -5.08 -13.41 12.46
CA ILE A 10 -4.51 -12.71 11.29
C ILE A 10 -4.40 -11.22 11.61
N THR A 11 -5.51 -10.60 11.99
CA THR A 11 -5.52 -9.20 12.46
C THR A 11 -4.69 -9.03 13.73
N GLY A 12 -4.75 -10.00 14.64
CA GLY A 12 -3.89 -10.05 15.82
C GLY A 12 -2.39 -10.11 15.50
N THR A 13 -1.98 -10.69 14.37
CA THR A 13 -0.58 -10.66 13.94
C THR A 13 -0.17 -9.26 13.50
N ALA A 14 -1.01 -8.54 12.74
CA ALA A 14 -0.74 -7.15 12.37
C ALA A 14 -0.67 -6.23 13.61
N ILE A 15 -1.58 -6.42 14.58
CA ILE A 15 -1.55 -5.72 15.87
C ILE A 15 -0.24 -6.03 16.63
N LYS A 16 0.18 -7.30 16.67
CA LYS A 16 1.44 -7.70 17.31
C LYS A 16 2.67 -7.10 16.63
N VAL A 17 2.68 -6.89 15.32
CA VAL A 17 3.78 -6.17 14.66
C VAL A 17 3.84 -4.74 15.19
N ALA A 18 2.72 -4.02 15.25
CA ALA A 18 2.69 -2.67 15.84
C ALA A 18 3.11 -2.66 17.32
N ALA A 19 2.65 -3.64 18.10
CA ALA A 19 2.91 -3.71 19.54
C ALA A 19 4.34 -4.15 19.90
N ILE A 20 4.88 -5.15 19.20
CA ILE A 20 6.17 -5.78 19.55
C ILE A 20 7.31 -5.09 18.79
N PHE A 21 7.17 -4.93 17.47
CA PHE A 21 8.24 -4.36 16.65
C PHE A 21 8.31 -2.83 16.79
N ALA A 22 7.15 -2.16 16.79
CA ALA A 22 7.09 -0.70 16.91
C ALA A 22 6.77 -0.20 18.33
N GLN A 23 6.67 -1.11 19.30
CA GLN A 23 6.45 -0.79 20.72
C GLN A 23 5.26 0.12 20.99
N ARG A 24 4.20 0.03 20.16
CA ARG A 24 2.99 0.85 20.33
C ARG A 24 2.08 0.28 21.42
N ASN A 25 1.48 1.15 22.22
CA ASN A 25 0.50 0.75 23.23
C ASN A 25 -0.79 0.29 22.53
N ILE A 26 -1.30 -0.90 22.89
CA ILE A 26 -2.52 -1.49 22.31
C ILE A 26 -3.78 -1.23 23.16
N THR A 27 -3.62 -0.88 24.43
CA THR A 27 -4.76 -0.73 25.36
C THR A 27 -5.51 0.55 25.04
N GLY A 28 -6.77 0.42 24.58
CA GLY A 28 -7.63 1.58 24.28
C GLY A 28 -7.16 2.44 23.09
N ASN A 29 -6.23 1.95 22.26
CA ASN A 29 -5.53 2.77 21.27
C ASN A 29 -5.69 2.26 19.83
N TYR A 30 -6.90 1.81 19.49
CA TYR A 30 -7.15 1.15 18.21
C TYR A 30 -6.83 2.02 16.98
N GLU A 31 -7.10 3.32 17.06
CA GLU A 31 -6.87 4.28 15.97
C GLU A 31 -5.39 4.35 15.56
N GLU A 32 -4.48 4.49 16.53
CA GLU A 32 -3.04 4.53 16.25
C GLU A 32 -2.54 3.20 15.66
N ILE A 33 -3.05 2.07 16.16
CA ILE A 33 -2.66 0.75 15.65
C ILE A 33 -3.15 0.56 14.22
N ALA A 34 -4.39 0.96 13.90
CA ALA A 34 -4.93 0.90 12.56
C ALA A 34 -4.17 1.83 11.59
N ASP A 35 -3.82 3.03 12.03
CA ASP A 35 -3.01 3.97 11.25
C ASP A 35 -1.60 3.43 11.00
N TYR A 36 -0.97 2.81 12.01
CA TYR A 36 0.32 2.15 11.86
C TYR A 36 0.25 1.02 10.82
N VAL A 37 -0.78 0.18 10.87
CA VAL A 37 -0.97 -0.92 9.91
C VAL A 37 -1.17 -0.37 8.49
N MET A 38 -2.04 0.63 8.34
CA MET A 38 -2.34 1.28 7.05
C MET A 38 -1.09 1.90 6.40
N ASN A 39 -0.22 2.54 7.18
CA ASN A 39 0.94 3.26 6.64
C ASN A 39 2.20 2.39 6.47
N ARG A 40 2.31 1.26 7.21
CA ARG A 40 3.59 0.53 7.35
C ARG A 40 3.53 -0.97 7.11
N ILE A 41 2.37 -1.61 7.29
CA ILE A 41 2.25 -3.08 7.20
C ILE A 41 1.60 -3.47 5.89
N GLY A 42 2.40 -3.99 4.96
CA GLY A 42 1.92 -4.53 3.69
C GLY A 42 1.18 -5.84 3.89
N ALA A 43 -0.15 -5.81 3.79
CA ALA A 43 -1.01 -6.98 3.88
C ALA A 43 -2.27 -6.76 3.02
N VAL A 44 -2.80 -7.85 2.46
CA VAL A 44 -4.07 -7.88 1.71
C VAL A 44 -4.81 -9.17 2.07
N GLY A 45 -6.09 -9.06 2.42
CA GLY A 45 -6.97 -10.20 2.62
C GLY A 45 -7.64 -10.62 1.32
N VAL A 46 -7.88 -11.93 1.14
CA VAL A 46 -8.63 -12.46 0.00
C VAL A 46 -9.76 -13.34 0.51
N ALA A 47 -10.97 -13.07 0.06
CA ALA A 47 -12.14 -13.90 0.31
C ALA A 47 -12.87 -14.18 -1.02
N TRP A 48 -12.25 -15.03 -1.85
CA TRP A 48 -12.72 -15.32 -3.21
C TRP A 48 -14.17 -15.83 -3.26
N GLY A 49 -14.50 -16.82 -2.43
CA GLY A 49 -15.84 -17.40 -2.32
C GLY A 49 -16.74 -16.75 -1.26
N ALA A 50 -16.61 -15.45 -1.00
CA ALA A 50 -17.37 -14.79 0.07
C ALA A 50 -18.88 -14.79 -0.21
N TYR A 51 -19.66 -15.54 0.58
CA TYR A 51 -21.14 -15.57 0.48
C TYR A 51 -21.89 -15.22 1.78
N SER A 52 -21.24 -15.42 2.94
CA SER A 52 -21.90 -15.31 4.24
C SER A 52 -21.76 -13.92 4.86
N GLN A 53 -22.73 -13.53 5.70
CA GLN A 53 -22.63 -12.31 6.50
C GLN A 53 -21.37 -12.28 7.39
N LYS A 54 -20.88 -13.45 7.83
CA LYS A 54 -19.62 -13.58 8.55
C LYS A 54 -18.41 -13.12 7.72
N ALA A 55 -18.39 -13.41 6.42
CA ALA A 55 -17.30 -12.96 5.55
C ALA A 55 -17.29 -11.43 5.44
N SER A 56 -18.47 -10.81 5.32
CA SER A 56 -18.61 -9.34 5.31
C SER A 56 -18.13 -8.69 6.61
N SER A 57 -18.48 -9.27 7.77
CA SER A 57 -18.03 -8.74 9.07
C SER A 57 -16.52 -8.93 9.31
N ILE A 58 -15.95 -10.07 8.88
CA ILE A 58 -14.50 -10.31 8.92
C ILE A 58 -13.76 -9.30 8.04
N ALA A 59 -14.21 -9.12 6.79
CA ALA A 59 -13.60 -8.16 5.87
C ALA A 59 -13.66 -6.73 6.43
N THR A 60 -14.81 -6.33 6.98
CA THR A 60 -14.98 -5.03 7.63
C THR A 60 -14.05 -4.87 8.85
N GLY A 61 -13.82 -5.93 9.61
CA GLY A 61 -12.85 -5.94 10.72
C GLY A 61 -11.41 -5.73 10.25
N CYS A 62 -11.01 -6.35 9.13
CA CYS A 62 -9.72 -6.09 8.49
C CYS A 62 -9.61 -4.63 8.01
N ASN A 63 -10.65 -4.12 7.35
CA ASN A 63 -10.68 -2.76 6.82
C ASN A 63 -10.52 -1.71 7.91
N ARG A 64 -11.20 -1.90 9.05
CA ARG A 64 -11.08 -1.01 10.21
C ARG A 64 -9.65 -0.95 10.75
N LEU A 65 -8.86 -2.00 10.56
CA LEU A 65 -7.44 -2.07 10.93
C LEU A 65 -6.51 -1.58 9.81
N GLY A 66 -7.02 -1.00 8.71
CA GLY A 66 -6.19 -0.56 7.59
C GLY A 66 -5.68 -1.70 6.70
N ILE A 67 -6.33 -2.87 6.75
CA ILE A 67 -6.01 -4.02 5.88
C ILE A 67 -7.01 -4.06 4.73
N PRO A 68 -6.57 -3.90 3.47
CA PRO A 68 -7.42 -4.04 2.30
C PRO A 68 -7.85 -5.51 2.09
N VAL A 69 -9.04 -5.69 1.54
CA VAL A 69 -9.63 -7.01 1.26
C VAL A 69 -10.20 -7.05 -0.15
N ILE A 70 -9.85 -8.12 -0.88
CA ILE A 70 -10.42 -8.43 -2.19
C ILE A 70 -11.38 -9.59 -2.02
N VAL A 71 -12.61 -9.43 -2.49
CA VAL A 71 -13.61 -10.50 -2.56
C VAL A 71 -13.77 -10.95 -4.01
N GLY A 72 -14.22 -12.19 -4.24
CA GLY A 72 -14.53 -12.62 -5.61
C GLY A 72 -15.79 -11.93 -6.17
N PRO A 73 -16.21 -12.24 -7.40
CA PRO A 73 -17.23 -11.48 -8.13
C PRO A 73 -18.60 -11.48 -7.43
N HIS A 74 -18.96 -12.57 -6.75
CA HIS A 74 -20.19 -12.64 -5.95
C HIS A 74 -20.20 -11.72 -4.73
N GLY A 75 -19.03 -11.23 -4.29
CA GLY A 75 -18.91 -10.27 -3.20
C GLY A 75 -19.55 -8.91 -3.51
N SER A 76 -19.78 -8.57 -4.78
CA SER A 76 -20.56 -7.40 -5.19
C SER A 76 -21.97 -7.36 -4.57
N LYS A 77 -22.53 -8.54 -4.25
CA LYS A 77 -23.83 -8.69 -3.59
C LYS A 77 -23.88 -8.16 -2.15
N TYR A 78 -22.74 -7.86 -1.53
CA TYR A 78 -22.69 -7.16 -0.24
C TYR A 78 -23.02 -5.66 -0.32
N ARG A 79 -23.25 -5.11 -1.53
CA ARG A 79 -23.80 -3.77 -1.82
C ARG A 79 -22.90 -2.58 -1.48
N ARG A 80 -21.74 -2.79 -0.86
CA ARG A 80 -20.80 -1.71 -0.49
C ARG A 80 -19.37 -2.12 -0.77
N ALA A 81 -18.66 -1.26 -1.49
CA ALA A 81 -17.22 -1.29 -1.68
C ALA A 81 -16.58 -0.04 -1.04
N LEU A 82 -15.27 -0.09 -0.80
CA LEU A 82 -14.48 1.02 -0.27
C LEU A 82 -13.28 1.23 -1.19
N ILE A 83 -13.43 2.13 -2.16
CA ILE A 83 -12.46 2.34 -3.23
C ILE A 83 -12.04 3.81 -3.17
N GLY A 84 -10.73 4.07 -3.13
CA GLY A 84 -10.17 5.40 -3.24
C GLY A 84 -10.18 5.89 -4.68
N LYS A 85 -9.80 7.15 -4.90
CA LYS A 85 -9.70 7.75 -6.24
C LYS A 85 -8.23 8.03 -6.56
N PRO A 86 -7.49 7.11 -7.19
CA PRO A 86 -6.04 7.27 -7.45
C PRO A 86 -5.66 8.46 -8.34
N TYR A 87 -6.64 9.02 -9.06
CA TYR A 87 -6.47 10.20 -9.91
C TYR A 87 -6.68 11.52 -9.16
N ASN A 88 -7.18 11.50 -7.92
CA ASN A 88 -7.35 12.71 -7.11
C ASN A 88 -6.19 12.84 -6.12
N GLU A 89 -5.14 13.56 -6.50
CA GLU A 89 -3.91 13.70 -5.70
C GLU A 89 -4.14 14.32 -4.31
N GLU A 90 -5.19 15.13 -4.13
CA GLU A 90 -5.52 15.73 -2.84
C GLU A 90 -5.96 14.71 -1.80
N ASP A 91 -6.56 13.59 -2.23
CA ASP A 91 -6.99 12.50 -1.34
C ASP A 91 -5.80 11.66 -0.83
N TRP A 92 -4.61 11.83 -1.42
CA TRP A 92 -3.41 11.03 -1.15
C TRP A 92 -2.34 11.82 -0.40
N LYS A 93 -2.76 12.43 0.71
CA LYS A 93 -1.90 13.15 1.64
C LYS A 93 -2.11 12.63 3.05
N VAL A 94 -1.02 12.59 3.82
CA VAL A 94 -1.03 12.26 5.25
C VAL A 94 -0.17 13.29 5.98
N TYR A 95 -0.22 13.31 7.30
CA TYR A 95 0.67 14.14 8.10
C TYR A 95 2.00 13.43 8.34
N ASP A 96 3.08 14.18 8.43
CA ASP A 96 4.30 13.72 9.07
C ASP A 96 4.22 13.99 10.59
N ALA A 97 4.25 12.94 11.40
CA ALA A 97 4.14 13.07 12.85
C ALA A 97 5.31 13.85 13.49
N ARG A 98 6.42 14.07 12.78
CA ARG A 98 7.57 14.83 13.30
C ARG A 98 7.29 16.32 13.43
N ASN A 99 6.54 16.91 12.50
CA ASN A 99 6.35 18.35 12.38
C ASN A 99 4.89 18.79 12.15
N GLY A 100 4.00 17.85 11.84
CA GLY A 100 2.58 18.10 11.56
C GLY A 100 2.29 18.57 10.13
N GLU A 101 3.28 18.61 9.25
CA GLU A 101 3.10 19.03 7.85
C GLU A 101 2.45 17.92 7.02
N GLU A 102 1.71 18.32 5.98
CA GLU A 102 1.17 17.38 5.00
C GLU A 102 2.28 16.86 4.08
N MET A 103 2.27 15.56 3.84
CA MET A 103 3.16 14.87 2.92
C MET A 103 2.35 14.03 1.92
N PRO A 104 2.69 14.07 0.62
CA PRO A 104 2.04 13.22 -0.36
C PRO A 104 2.45 11.75 -0.16
N ILE A 105 1.51 10.85 -0.42
CA ILE A 105 1.73 9.40 -0.43
C ILE A 105 1.31 8.80 -1.77
N PRO A 106 1.88 7.65 -2.17
CA PRO A 106 1.37 6.93 -3.33
C PRO A 106 -0.03 6.39 -3.02
N ALA A 107 -0.84 6.20 -4.06
CA ALA A 107 -2.16 5.59 -3.97
C ALA A 107 -2.09 4.08 -3.66
N SER A 108 -1.69 3.73 -2.43
CA SER A 108 -1.63 2.34 -1.96
C SER A 108 -1.82 2.20 -0.44
N PRO A 109 -2.78 1.34 -0.01
CA PRO A 109 -3.70 0.58 -0.85
C PRO A 109 -4.76 1.50 -1.50
N GLU A 110 -5.17 1.17 -2.73
CA GLU A 110 -6.11 1.98 -3.52
C GLU A 110 -7.59 1.73 -3.15
N PHE A 111 -7.85 0.65 -2.40
CA PHE A 111 -9.14 0.29 -1.84
C PHE A 111 -8.96 -0.31 -0.45
N LEU A 112 -10.02 -0.31 0.35
CA LEU A 112 -10.12 -1.19 1.51
C LEU A 112 -11.00 -2.41 1.21
N LEU A 113 -12.00 -2.29 0.34
CA LEU A 113 -12.86 -3.41 -0.04
C LEU A 113 -13.24 -3.29 -1.50
N THR A 114 -12.82 -4.27 -2.31
CA THR A 114 -13.20 -4.34 -3.72
C THR A 114 -13.46 -5.78 -4.15
N THR A 115 -14.02 -5.94 -5.34
CA THR A 115 -14.19 -7.23 -6.01
C THR A 115 -13.13 -7.39 -7.10
N ALA A 116 -12.70 -8.63 -7.35
CA ALA A 116 -11.99 -9.00 -8.58
C ALA A 116 -12.78 -10.10 -9.29
N GLU A 117 -12.81 -10.07 -10.62
CA GLU A 117 -13.60 -11.02 -11.43
C GLU A 117 -12.86 -12.33 -11.65
N THR A 118 -11.56 -12.26 -11.90
CA THR A 118 -10.72 -13.40 -12.25
C THR A 118 -9.50 -13.53 -11.32
N ILE A 119 -8.93 -14.73 -11.25
CA ILE A 119 -7.71 -14.95 -10.45
C ILE A 119 -6.53 -14.22 -11.09
N GLU A 120 -6.53 -14.11 -12.41
CA GLU A 120 -5.56 -13.39 -13.21
C GLU A 120 -5.52 -11.90 -12.83
N GLU A 121 -6.67 -11.27 -12.62
CA GLU A 121 -6.79 -9.89 -12.13
C GLU A 121 -6.40 -9.77 -10.66
N LEU A 122 -6.83 -10.74 -9.83
CA LEU A 122 -6.56 -10.76 -8.40
C LEU A 122 -5.07 -10.72 -8.06
N MET A 123 -4.23 -11.45 -8.80
CA MET A 123 -2.80 -11.61 -8.49
C MET A 123 -2.03 -10.29 -8.46
N PRO A 124 -2.01 -9.46 -9.52
CA PRO A 124 -1.38 -8.15 -9.48
C PRO A 124 -2.06 -7.20 -8.49
N MET A 125 -3.39 -7.27 -8.28
CA MET A 125 -4.08 -6.46 -7.28
C MET A 125 -3.56 -6.71 -5.85
N ILE A 126 -3.32 -7.98 -5.48
CA ILE A 126 -2.74 -8.34 -4.18
C ILE A 126 -1.34 -7.73 -4.02
N ALA A 127 -0.50 -7.87 -5.05
CA ALA A 127 0.88 -7.40 -4.99
C ALA A 127 0.95 -5.87 -4.88
N LYS A 128 0.19 -5.17 -5.72
CA LYS A 128 0.08 -3.70 -5.68
C LYS A 128 -0.36 -3.21 -4.31
N ASN A 129 -1.46 -3.76 -3.79
CA ASN A 129 -2.06 -3.29 -2.54
C ASN A 129 -1.33 -3.78 -1.27
N CYS A 130 -0.19 -4.46 -1.43
CA CYS A 130 0.80 -4.66 -0.35
C CYS A 130 1.81 -3.51 -0.25
N ILE A 131 1.92 -2.61 -1.24
CA ILE A 131 2.81 -1.45 -1.21
C ILE A 131 2.35 -0.49 -0.11
N ARG A 132 3.29 0.11 0.62
CA ARG A 132 3.00 1.04 1.71
C ARG A 132 3.85 2.30 1.60
N PRO A 133 3.35 3.46 2.07
CA PRO A 133 4.11 4.71 2.08
C PRO A 133 5.49 4.57 2.72
N SER A 134 5.58 3.84 3.84
CA SER A 134 6.81 3.67 4.63
C SER A 134 7.71 2.50 4.18
N ASP A 135 7.51 1.91 3.00
CA ASP A 135 8.44 0.90 2.50
C ASP A 135 9.86 1.45 2.42
N ASN A 136 10.86 0.74 2.92
CA ASN A 136 12.26 1.07 2.62
C ASN A 136 12.58 0.72 1.16
N ASN A 137 13.76 1.11 0.67
CA ASN A 137 14.10 0.97 -0.75
C ASN A 137 14.08 -0.51 -1.20
N MET A 138 14.67 -1.39 -0.40
CA MET A 138 14.69 -2.83 -0.68
C MET A 138 13.27 -3.43 -0.71
N GLY A 139 12.44 -3.07 0.26
CA GLY A 139 11.07 -3.55 0.38
C GLY A 139 10.20 -3.04 -0.78
N ARG A 140 10.34 -1.77 -1.15
CA ARG A 140 9.64 -1.18 -2.29
C ARG A 140 10.07 -1.85 -3.60
N MET A 141 11.37 -2.09 -3.77
CA MET A 141 11.91 -2.79 -4.93
C MET A 141 11.35 -4.20 -5.08
N ILE A 142 11.31 -4.99 -4.01
CA ILE A 142 10.74 -6.34 -4.02
C ILE A 142 9.25 -6.30 -4.39
N LYS A 143 8.48 -5.40 -3.76
CA LYS A 143 7.04 -5.27 -4.04
C LYS A 143 6.77 -4.81 -5.46
N LEU A 144 7.53 -3.85 -5.98
CA LEU A 144 7.41 -3.40 -7.37
C LEU A 144 7.80 -4.49 -8.36
N THR A 145 8.82 -5.28 -8.04
CA THR A 145 9.22 -6.43 -8.87
C THR A 145 8.04 -7.39 -9.02
N HIS A 146 7.44 -7.82 -7.91
CA HIS A 146 6.30 -8.72 -7.95
C HIS A 146 5.06 -8.11 -8.60
N TYR A 147 4.77 -6.83 -8.36
CA TYR A 147 3.63 -6.18 -9.00
C TYR A 147 3.79 -6.16 -10.53
N ILE A 148 4.96 -5.75 -11.02
CA ILE A 148 5.25 -5.68 -12.45
C ILE A 148 5.23 -7.09 -13.07
N GLU A 149 5.91 -8.06 -12.47
CA GLU A 149 5.98 -9.42 -12.99
C GLU A 149 4.62 -10.11 -13.01
N LEU A 150 3.80 -9.95 -11.97
CA LEU A 150 2.46 -10.52 -11.93
C LEU A 150 1.53 -9.86 -12.95
N SER A 151 1.61 -8.54 -13.12
CA SER A 151 0.87 -7.84 -14.17
C SER A 151 1.25 -8.36 -15.56
N GLN A 152 2.54 -8.48 -15.86
CA GLN A 152 2.98 -8.98 -17.16
C GLN A 152 2.61 -10.45 -17.37
N LYS A 153 2.69 -11.28 -16.33
CA LYS A 153 2.35 -12.71 -16.42
C LYS A 153 0.86 -12.95 -16.64
N TYR A 154 0.00 -12.22 -15.92
CA TYR A 154 -1.43 -12.50 -15.90
C TYR A 154 -2.26 -11.56 -16.77
N LEU A 155 -1.82 -10.30 -16.96
CA LEU A 155 -2.51 -9.28 -17.76
C LEU A 155 -1.77 -8.95 -19.07
N GLY A 156 -0.52 -9.40 -19.24
CA GLY A 156 0.23 -9.24 -20.49
C GLY A 156 0.84 -7.85 -20.72
N HIS A 157 0.75 -6.94 -19.76
CA HIS A 157 1.27 -5.57 -19.90
C HIS A 157 2.01 -5.08 -18.64
N LEU A 158 2.86 -4.07 -18.82
CA LEU A 158 3.44 -3.29 -17.73
C LEU A 158 2.29 -2.51 -17.05
N PRO A 159 2.15 -2.51 -15.71
CA PRO A 159 1.08 -1.76 -15.07
C PRO A 159 1.25 -0.26 -15.33
N GLU A 160 0.22 0.44 -15.76
CA GLU A 160 0.32 1.83 -16.23
C GLU A 160 0.79 2.82 -15.15
N ASP A 161 0.52 2.54 -13.87
CA ASP A 161 0.78 3.42 -12.74
C ASP A 161 2.02 3.03 -11.92
N TRP A 162 2.83 2.09 -12.42
CA TRP A 162 4.01 1.58 -11.71
C TRP A 162 4.98 2.68 -11.27
N TYR A 163 5.14 3.72 -12.09
CA TYR A 163 6.05 4.84 -11.87
C TYR A 163 5.65 5.68 -10.64
N LYS A 164 4.36 5.70 -10.27
CA LYS A 164 3.85 6.44 -9.10
C LYS A 164 4.38 5.91 -7.77
N PHE A 165 4.93 4.69 -7.76
CA PHE A 165 5.49 4.04 -6.59
C PHE A 165 7.02 4.15 -6.49
N VAL A 166 7.67 4.84 -7.43
CA VAL A 166 9.12 5.01 -7.49
C VAL A 166 9.50 6.36 -6.87
N ARG A 167 10.34 6.34 -5.83
CA ARG A 167 10.87 7.58 -5.21
C ARG A 167 12.31 7.87 -5.63
N VAL A 168 13.08 6.81 -5.84
CA VAL A 168 14.51 6.82 -6.21
C VAL A 168 14.84 5.59 -7.05
N GLU A 169 15.99 5.58 -7.72
CA GLU A 169 16.40 4.51 -8.63
C GLU A 169 16.53 3.14 -7.95
N THR A 170 16.79 3.12 -6.63
CA THR A 170 16.89 1.90 -5.85
C THR A 170 15.54 1.26 -5.52
N ASP A 171 14.43 1.97 -5.73
CA ASP A 171 13.09 1.37 -5.68
C ASP A 171 12.81 0.51 -6.94
N LEU A 172 13.61 0.65 -8.00
CA LEU A 172 13.42 -0.11 -9.25
C LEU A 172 13.99 -1.53 -9.17
N PRO A 173 13.29 -2.54 -9.72
CA PRO A 173 13.77 -3.92 -9.85
C PRO A 173 15.19 -3.98 -10.45
N ILE A 174 16.13 -4.64 -9.75
CA ILE A 174 17.56 -4.64 -10.12
C ILE A 174 17.78 -5.11 -11.56
N THR A 175 17.13 -6.21 -11.95
CA THR A 175 17.29 -6.86 -13.25
C THR A 175 16.77 -6.03 -14.42
N ARG A 176 15.78 -5.16 -14.17
CA ARG A 176 15.10 -4.34 -15.18
C ARG A 176 15.30 -2.84 -14.99
N ARG A 177 16.19 -2.44 -14.08
CA ARG A 177 16.39 -1.03 -13.70
C ARG A 177 16.68 -0.15 -14.92
N GLU A 178 17.57 -0.61 -15.80
CA GLU A 178 17.95 0.19 -16.97
C GLU A 178 16.79 0.36 -17.96
N GLU A 179 16.03 -0.70 -18.22
CA GLU A 179 14.83 -0.66 -19.06
C GLU A 179 13.80 0.34 -18.48
N LEU A 180 13.51 0.22 -17.19
CA LEU A 180 12.53 1.07 -16.52
C LEU A 180 12.97 2.53 -16.42
N LEU A 181 14.26 2.82 -16.24
CA LEU A 181 14.78 4.18 -16.30
C LEU A 181 14.57 4.82 -17.68
N LYS A 182 14.71 4.04 -18.77
CA LYS A 182 14.45 4.54 -20.14
C LYS A 182 12.98 4.87 -20.34
N ILE A 183 12.08 4.07 -19.76
CA ILE A 183 10.63 4.34 -19.78
C ILE A 183 10.31 5.62 -19.00
N LEU A 184 10.88 5.81 -17.80
CA LEU A 184 10.68 7.03 -17.00
C LEU A 184 11.12 8.29 -17.74
N GLU A 185 12.27 8.26 -18.40
CA GLU A 185 12.75 9.39 -19.20
C GLU A 185 11.86 9.64 -20.42
N LYS A 186 11.56 8.59 -21.19
CA LYS A 186 10.86 8.71 -22.47
C LYS A 186 9.37 9.04 -22.34
N GLU A 187 8.68 8.39 -21.40
CA GLU A 187 7.20 8.43 -21.30
C GLU A 187 6.71 9.38 -20.19
N HIS A 188 7.52 9.57 -19.14
CA HIS A 188 7.16 10.42 -18.00
C HIS A 188 8.00 11.69 -17.89
N GLY A 189 8.99 11.89 -18.77
CA GLY A 189 9.82 13.10 -18.82
C GLY A 189 10.75 13.26 -17.61
N TRP A 190 11.13 12.16 -16.94
CA TRP A 190 12.02 12.22 -15.79
C TRP A 190 13.46 12.47 -16.22
N GLU A 191 14.20 13.27 -15.44
CA GLU A 191 15.61 13.54 -15.71
C GLU A 191 16.50 12.47 -15.06
N ILE A 192 17.30 11.78 -15.87
CA ILE A 192 18.14 10.66 -15.43
C ILE A 192 19.63 10.99 -15.63
N ASP A 193 20.44 10.83 -14.58
CA ASP A 193 21.90 10.77 -14.69
C ASP A 193 22.29 9.38 -15.19
N TRP A 194 22.48 9.21 -16.49
CA TRP A 194 22.87 7.93 -17.10
C TRP A 194 24.28 7.46 -16.72
N LYS A 195 25.18 8.36 -16.28
CA LYS A 195 26.52 7.98 -15.84
C LYS A 195 26.47 7.26 -14.50
N ARG A 196 25.58 7.71 -13.60
CA ARG A 196 25.37 7.08 -12.28
C ARG A 196 24.13 6.20 -12.20
N LYS A 197 23.31 6.17 -13.26
CA LYS A 197 21.98 5.53 -13.34
C LYS A 197 21.05 5.98 -12.20
N LYS A 198 21.00 7.30 -11.96
CA LYS A 198 20.21 7.91 -10.87
C LYS A 198 19.10 8.80 -11.40
N ILE A 199 18.01 8.88 -10.64
CA ILE A 199 16.91 9.82 -10.92
C ILE A 199 17.28 11.18 -10.32
N ILE A 200 17.23 12.24 -11.13
CA ILE A 200 17.50 13.62 -10.72
C ILE A 200 16.18 14.32 -10.33
N SER A 201 15.17 14.22 -11.19
CA SER A 201 13.85 14.83 -11.00
C SER A 201 12.75 13.95 -11.61
N GLY A 202 11.51 14.14 -11.16
CA GLY A 202 10.35 13.39 -11.63
C GLY A 202 9.44 12.82 -10.51
N PRO A 203 9.98 12.10 -9.50
CA PRO A 203 9.16 11.50 -8.46
C PRO A 203 8.29 12.52 -7.70
N THR A 204 6.98 12.25 -7.59
CA THR A 204 6.04 13.07 -6.81
C THR A 204 6.30 12.97 -5.31
N MET A 205 6.74 11.80 -4.84
CA MET A 205 7.09 11.55 -3.44
C MET A 205 8.62 11.40 -3.31
N LYS A 206 9.22 12.17 -2.40
CA LYS A 206 10.64 12.04 -2.06
C LYS A 206 10.84 10.91 -1.05
N LEU A 207 12.00 10.25 -1.13
CA LEU A 207 12.42 9.31 -0.10
C LEU A 207 12.91 10.08 1.13
N ASP A 208 12.21 9.93 2.25
CA ASP A 208 12.68 10.33 3.57
C ASP A 208 12.56 9.13 4.52
N VAL A 209 13.71 8.62 4.97
CA VAL A 209 13.82 7.45 5.85
C VAL A 209 13.28 7.76 7.26
N SER A 210 13.28 9.03 7.63
CA SER A 210 12.85 9.49 8.95
C SER A 210 11.39 9.94 9.00
N ALA A 211 10.72 10.06 7.84
CA ALA A 211 9.31 10.46 7.77
C ALA A 211 8.40 9.54 8.60
N GLN A 212 7.42 10.15 9.27
CA GLN A 212 6.46 9.45 10.12
C GLN A 212 5.04 9.64 9.61
N PRO A 213 4.66 9.04 8.46
CA PRO A 213 3.33 9.21 7.89
C PRO A 213 2.24 8.71 8.85
N THR A 214 1.21 9.54 9.04
CA THR A 214 0.03 9.25 9.85
C THR A 214 -1.18 10.03 9.35
N ASN A 215 -2.36 9.40 9.39
CA ASN A 215 -3.64 10.08 9.15
C ASN A 215 -4.15 10.79 10.42
N VAL A 216 -3.51 10.57 11.57
CA VAL A 216 -4.04 10.97 12.87
C VAL A 216 -3.27 12.19 13.39
N LYS A 217 -3.84 13.37 13.20
CA LYS A 217 -3.20 14.65 13.57
C LYS A 217 -2.76 14.74 15.03
N ARG A 218 -3.48 14.11 15.97
CA ARG A 218 -3.12 14.11 17.40
C ARG A 218 -1.80 13.37 17.72
N LEU A 219 -1.30 12.56 16.78
CA LEU A 219 -0.02 11.86 16.91
C LEU A 219 1.16 12.72 16.42
N CYS A 220 0.88 13.84 15.75
CA CYS A 220 1.90 14.78 15.32
C CYS A 220 2.41 15.58 16.50
N LYS A 221 3.72 15.83 16.54
CA LYS A 221 4.28 16.86 17.41
C LYS A 221 3.74 18.21 16.92
N GLU A 222 3.20 19.01 17.83
CA GLU A 222 2.86 20.40 17.51
C GLU A 222 4.13 21.10 17.04
N SER A 223 4.03 21.81 15.93
CA SER A 223 5.08 22.69 15.44
C SER A 223 5.34 23.71 16.56
N VAL A 224 6.47 23.58 17.25
CA VAL A 224 6.89 24.58 18.23
C VAL A 224 7.08 25.87 17.43
N CYS A 225 6.16 26.83 17.60
CA CYS A 225 6.31 28.19 17.10
C CYS A 225 7.52 28.87 17.74
#